data_AF-A0A075KC94-F1
#
_entry.id   AF-A0A075KC94-F1
#
_cell.length_a   1.000
_cell.length_b   1.000
_cell.length_c   1.000
_cell.angle_alpha   90.00
_cell.angle_beta   90.00
_cell.angle_gamma   90.00
#
_symmetry.space_group_name_H-M   'P 1'
#
loop_
_entity.id
_entity.type
_entity.pdbx_description
1 polymer ?
#
loop_
_entity_poly.entity_id
_entity_poly.type
_entity_poly.pdbx_seq_one_letter_code
_entity_poly.pdbx_strand_id
1 'polypeptide(L)'
;MSYVWPQDVLTAVENGEISVTQAFKSLQEMDNKTTYHKVDTRQKRIEEILFELDNLIGLFEVKKLVREVYAFIEIQRRRAQEKLNTEPLVLHMIFKGNPGTGKTTVARILGKILREIGVLNRGHLIEVERADLVGEYIGHTAQKTREQLKKAYGGILFIDEAYSLARGGEKDFGKESIDVLVSA
;
A
#
# COMPACT_ATOMS: atom_id res chain seq x y z
N MET A 1 32.58 21.03 18.62
CA MET A 1 32.42 20.28 17.35
C MET A 1 31.11 19.53 17.42
N SER A 2 30.19 19.74 16.48
CA SER A 2 28.97 18.93 16.39
C SER A 2 29.26 17.73 15.48
N TYR A 3 29.36 16.53 16.06
CA TYR A 3 29.47 15.29 15.30
C TYR A 3 28.20 15.06 14.48
N VAL A 4 28.34 14.70 13.19
CA VAL A 4 27.21 14.65 12.25
C VAL A 4 26.79 13.19 11.99
N TRP A 5 27.71 12.24 12.13
CA TRP A 5 27.46 10.82 11.86
C TRP A 5 27.84 9.90 13.04
N PRO A 6 27.21 8.71 13.16
CA PRO A 6 27.55 7.74 14.21
C PRO A 6 29.02 7.30 14.21
N GLN A 7 29.66 7.24 13.03
CA GLN A 7 31.08 6.91 12.90
C GLN A 7 31.98 8.00 13.49
N ASP A 8 31.58 9.27 13.40
CA ASP A 8 32.34 10.38 13.98
C ASP A 8 32.34 10.29 15.51
N VAL A 9 31.21 9.89 16.11
CA VAL A 9 31.07 9.70 17.56
C VAL A 9 31.92 8.52 18.04
N LEU A 10 31.95 7.42 17.29
CA LEU A 10 32.79 6.26 17.60
C LEU A 10 34.28 6.60 17.53
N THR A 11 34.69 7.31 16.48
CA THR A 11 36.08 7.75 16.29
C THR A 11 36.53 8.70 17.40
N ALA A 12 35.65 9.60 17.86
CA ALA A 12 35.94 10.51 18.96
C ALA A 12 36.11 9.79 20.32
N VAL A 13 35.44 8.65 20.52
CA VAL A 13 35.68 7.79 21.70
C VAL A 13 37.03 7.09 21.60
N GLU A 14 37.36 6.54 20.42
CA GLU A 14 38.64 5.87 20.17
C GLU A 14 39.84 6.81 20.34
N ASN A 15 39.69 8.08 19.94
CA ASN A 15 40.68 9.12 20.12
C ASN A 15 40.70 9.73 21.54
N GLY A 16 39.78 9.30 22.43
CA GLY A 16 39.68 9.82 23.81
C GLY A 16 39.16 11.25 23.91
N GLU A 17 38.58 11.80 22.84
CA GLU A 17 38.05 13.17 22.77
C GLU A 17 36.72 13.33 23.52
N ILE A 18 35.95 12.24 23.65
CA ILE A 18 34.70 12.20 24.40
C ILE A 18 34.59 10.92 25.24
N SER A 19 33.86 10.97 26.35
CA SER A 19 33.65 9.79 27.19
C SER A 19 32.61 8.83 26.58
N VAL A 20 32.70 7.54 26.93
CA VAL A 20 31.73 6.52 26.51
C VAL A 20 30.30 6.91 26.89
N THR A 21 30.11 7.53 28.05
CA THR A 21 28.79 7.99 28.51
C THR A 21 28.25 9.14 27.66
N GLN A 22 29.12 10.06 27.25
CA GLN A 22 28.75 11.16 26.34
C GLN A 22 28.42 10.63 24.94
N ALA A 23 29.23 9.70 24.43
CA ALA A 23 29.00 9.04 23.15
C ALA A 23 27.67 8.27 23.12
N PHE A 24 27.37 7.51 24.17
CA PHE A 24 26.10 6.78 24.28
C PHE A 24 24.90 7.74 24.25
N LYS A 25 24.97 8.86 24.98
CA LYS A 25 23.93 9.89 24.98
C LYS A 25 23.76 10.54 23.61
N SER A 26 24.85 10.89 22.93
CA SER A 26 24.82 11.47 21.58
C SER A 26 24.26 10.50 20.53
N LEU A 27 24.62 9.22 20.60
CA LEU A 27 24.07 8.19 19.71
C LEU A 27 22.57 7.97 19.96
N GLN A 28 22.12 7.94 21.23
CA GLN A 28 20.69 7.89 21.55
C GLN A 28 19.93 9.12 21.04
N GLU A 29 20.49 10.32 21.17
CA GLU A 29 19.88 11.56 20.67
C GLU A 29 19.81 11.58 19.13
N MET A 30 20.82 11.05 18.44
CA MET A 30 20.83 10.90 16.98
C MET A 30 19.77 9.90 16.48
N ASP A 31 19.64 8.74 17.14
CA ASP A 31 18.66 7.72 16.77
C ASP A 31 17.21 8.20 17.03
N ASN A 32 17.00 8.89 18.17
CA ASN A 32 15.73 9.53 18.49
C ASN A 32 15.38 10.60 17.45
N LYS A 33 16.27 11.56 17.13
CA LYS A 33 16.01 12.60 16.11
C LYS A 33 15.65 12.01 14.75
N THR A 34 16.35 10.96 14.32
CA THR A 34 16.10 10.28 13.05
C THR A 34 14.71 9.62 13.03
N THR A 35 14.31 9.01 14.15
CA THR A 35 13.01 8.37 14.33
C THR A 35 11.89 9.40 14.37
N TYR A 36 12.02 10.48 15.16
CA TYR A 36 11.03 11.56 15.24
C TYR A 36 10.78 12.22 13.89
N HIS A 37 11.83 12.57 13.12
CA HIS A 37 11.66 13.16 11.80
C HIS A 37 10.99 12.22 10.78
N LYS A 38 11.32 10.92 10.78
CA LYS A 38 10.68 9.96 9.87
C LYS A 38 9.20 9.75 10.18
N VAL A 39 8.83 9.70 11.46
CA VAL A 39 7.43 9.50 11.90
C VAL A 39 6.58 10.73 11.56
N ASP A 40 7.10 11.94 11.85
CA ASP A 40 6.42 13.21 11.55
C ASP A 40 6.17 13.40 10.06
N THR A 41 7.18 13.08 9.22
CA THR A 41 7.03 13.21 7.76
C THR A 41 6.01 12.21 7.17
N ARG A 42 5.93 10.99 7.72
CA ARG A 42 4.98 9.97 7.25
C ARG A 42 3.55 10.31 7.63
N GLN A 43 3.35 10.73 8.88
CA GLN A 43 2.04 11.14 9.38
C GLN A 43 1.49 12.31 8.56
N LYS A 44 2.34 13.32 8.29
CA LYS A 44 2.00 14.45 7.45
C LYS A 44 1.59 14.05 6.03
N ARG A 45 2.30 13.12 5.39
CA ARG A 45 1.92 12.60 4.05
C ARG A 45 0.56 11.91 4.08
N ILE A 46 0.26 11.12 5.11
CA ILE A 46 -1.04 10.46 5.25
C ILE A 46 -2.14 11.51 5.36
N GLU A 47 -1.94 12.55 6.18
CA GLU A 47 -2.90 13.64 6.35
C GLU A 47 -3.13 14.41 5.05
N GLU A 48 -2.09 14.70 4.27
CA GLU A 48 -2.20 15.32 2.95
C GLU A 48 -3.03 14.47 1.97
N ILE A 49 -2.82 13.15 1.95
CA ILE A 49 -3.57 12.24 1.06
C ILE A 49 -5.02 12.06 1.56
N LEU A 50 -5.25 11.99 2.87
CA LEU A 50 -6.60 11.95 3.43
C LEU A 50 -7.36 13.25 3.13
N PHE A 51 -6.67 14.39 3.15
CA PHE A 51 -7.24 15.66 2.73
C PHE A 51 -7.59 15.68 1.22
N GLU A 52 -6.73 15.11 0.36
CA GLU A 52 -7.04 14.88 -1.06
C GLU A 52 -8.33 14.05 -1.23
N LEU A 53 -8.48 12.97 -0.43
CA LEU A 53 -9.69 12.15 -0.43
C LEU A 53 -10.92 12.92 0.08
N ASP A 54 -10.79 13.67 1.16
CA ASP A 54 -11.88 14.44 1.78
C ASP A 54 -12.41 15.54 0.85
N ASN A 55 -11.55 16.11 -0.01
CA ASN A 55 -11.94 17.11 -1.02
C ASN A 55 -12.76 16.54 -2.18
N LEU A 56 -12.78 15.22 -2.39
CA LEU A 56 -13.66 14.64 -3.40
C LEU A 56 -15.12 14.72 -2.94
N ILE A 57 -15.98 15.31 -3.77
CA ILE A 57 -17.40 15.47 -3.47
C ILE A 57 -18.07 14.09 -3.40
N GLY A 58 -18.80 13.83 -2.30
CA GLY A 58 -19.47 12.56 -2.05
C GLY A 58 -18.54 11.48 -1.48
N LEU A 59 -18.71 10.23 -1.94
CA LEU A 59 -17.88 9.07 -1.58
C LEU A 59 -17.81 8.76 -0.07
N PHE A 60 -18.88 9.07 0.67
CA PHE A 60 -18.92 8.92 2.12
C PHE A 60 -18.50 7.52 2.60
N GLU A 61 -19.04 6.46 1.99
CA GLU A 61 -18.70 5.08 2.34
C GLU A 61 -17.22 4.74 2.09
N VAL A 62 -16.63 5.29 1.03
CA VAL A 62 -15.19 5.09 0.74
C VAL A 62 -14.35 5.80 1.81
N LYS A 63 -14.67 7.06 2.12
CA LYS A 63 -13.96 7.84 3.15
C LYS A 63 -14.02 7.13 4.50
N LYS A 64 -15.19 6.59 4.85
CA LYS A 64 -15.40 5.81 6.06
C LYS A 64 -14.56 4.54 6.06
N LEU A 65 -14.63 3.74 5.00
CA LEU A 65 -13.86 2.49 4.86
C LEU A 65 -12.35 2.72 4.95
N VAL A 66 -11.83 3.79 4.34
CA VAL A 66 -10.41 4.15 4.42
C VAL A 66 -9.99 4.41 5.87
N ARG A 67 -10.82 5.14 6.64
CA ARG A 67 -10.56 5.43 8.05
C ARG A 67 -10.64 4.17 8.91
N GLU A 68 -11.59 3.28 8.62
CA GLU A 68 -11.73 1.98 9.30
C GLU A 68 -10.51 1.08 9.04
N VAL A 69 -10.07 0.98 7.80
CA VAL A 69 -8.86 0.21 7.41
C VAL A 69 -7.63 0.77 8.12
N TYR A 70 -7.46 2.10 8.15
CA TYR A 70 -6.37 2.75 8.87
C TYR A 70 -6.38 2.40 10.37
N ALA A 71 -7.53 2.57 11.03
CA ALA A 71 -7.68 2.26 12.45
C ALA A 71 -7.41 0.78 12.74
N PHE A 72 -7.90 -0.12 11.89
CA PHE A 72 -7.66 -1.55 12.02
C PHE A 72 -6.16 -1.87 11.96
N ILE A 73 -5.45 -1.36 10.94
CA ILE A 73 -4.00 -1.61 10.78
C ILE A 73 -3.21 -1.09 11.98
N GLU A 74 -3.56 0.08 12.51
CA GLU A 74 -2.90 0.65 13.68
C GLU A 74 -3.11 -0.23 14.92
N ILE A 75 -4.32 -0.77 15.11
CA ILE A 75 -4.62 -1.75 16.17
C ILE A 75 -3.78 -3.02 15.98
N GLN A 76 -3.74 -3.58 14.77
CA GLN A 76 -2.96 -4.80 14.49
C GLN A 76 -1.46 -4.58 14.72
N ARG A 77 -0.94 -3.40 14.36
CA ARG A 77 0.45 -3.03 14.60
C ARG A 77 0.79 -2.99 16.09
N ARG A 78 -0.08 -2.40 16.90
CA ARG A 78 0.08 -2.36 18.36
C ARG A 78 0.02 -3.76 18.96
N ARG A 79 -0.93 -4.58 18.51
CA ARG A 79 -1.01 -6.00 18.93
C ARG A 79 0.27 -6.76 18.61
N ALA A 80 0.82 -6.57 17.41
CA ALA A 80 2.09 -7.19 17.00
C ALA A 80 3.27 -6.77 17.88
N GLN A 81 3.35 -5.48 18.26
CA GLN A 81 4.40 -4.95 19.15
C GLN A 81 4.33 -5.61 20.54
N GLU A 82 3.13 -5.85 21.03
CA GLU A 82 2.87 -6.56 22.29
C GLU A 82 2.88 -8.10 22.16
N LYS A 83 3.30 -8.63 20.99
CA LYS A 83 3.36 -10.08 20.68
C LYS A 83 2.01 -10.80 20.83
N LEU A 84 0.91 -10.08 20.61
CA LEU A 84 -0.44 -10.62 20.58
C LEU A 84 -0.78 -11.13 19.17
N ASN A 85 -1.77 -12.02 19.09
CA ASN A 85 -2.26 -12.52 17.81
C ASN A 85 -2.79 -11.39 16.92
N THR A 86 -2.33 -11.38 15.67
CA THR A 86 -2.81 -10.50 14.60
C THR A 86 -3.65 -11.28 13.60
N GLU A 87 -4.67 -10.63 13.08
CA GLU A 87 -5.54 -11.15 12.02
C GLU A 87 -5.09 -10.64 10.65
N PRO A 88 -5.17 -11.47 9.59
CA PRO A 88 -4.89 -11.04 8.23
C PRO A 88 -5.94 -10.04 7.74
N LEU A 89 -5.50 -9.12 6.89
CA LEU A 89 -6.36 -8.06 6.36
C LEU A 89 -6.75 -8.36 4.91
N VAL A 90 -8.04 -8.48 4.64
CA VAL A 90 -8.59 -8.67 3.29
C VAL A 90 -9.13 -7.34 2.79
N LEU A 91 -8.54 -6.77 1.74
CA LEU A 91 -8.86 -5.42 1.22
C LEU A 91 -9.33 -5.42 -0.24
N HIS A 92 -9.82 -6.55 -0.76
CA HIS A 92 -10.45 -6.56 -2.07
C HIS A 92 -11.79 -5.82 -2.00
N MET A 93 -12.01 -4.86 -2.91
CA MET A 93 -13.16 -3.97 -2.88
C MET A 93 -13.86 -3.93 -4.24
N ILE A 94 -15.17 -3.70 -4.25
CA ILE A 94 -15.96 -3.47 -5.45
C ILE A 94 -16.42 -2.01 -5.47
N PHE A 95 -16.05 -1.28 -6.52
CA PHE A 95 -16.56 0.08 -6.74
C PHE A 95 -17.74 0.05 -7.69
N LYS A 96 -18.94 0.33 -7.16
CA LYS A 96 -20.19 0.38 -7.94
C LYS A 96 -20.61 1.82 -8.17
N GLY A 97 -20.99 2.15 -9.40
CA GLY A 97 -21.58 3.45 -9.77
C GLY A 97 -21.54 3.67 -11.27
N ASN A 98 -22.18 4.72 -11.77
CA ASN A 98 -22.19 5.06 -13.20
C ASN A 98 -20.79 5.42 -13.72
N PRO A 99 -20.50 5.25 -15.03
CA PRO A 99 -19.26 5.75 -15.63
C PRO A 99 -19.03 7.24 -15.31
N GLY A 100 -17.77 7.65 -15.16
CA GLY A 100 -17.41 9.04 -14.86
C GLY A 100 -17.55 9.48 -13.40
N THR A 101 -17.94 8.60 -12.46
CA THR A 101 -18.07 8.95 -11.03
C THR A 101 -16.75 8.90 -10.24
N GLY A 102 -15.59 9.02 -10.91
CA GLY A 102 -14.28 9.09 -10.25
C GLY A 102 -13.75 7.81 -9.60
N LYS A 103 -14.26 6.62 -9.97
CA LYS A 103 -13.84 5.32 -9.39
C LYS A 103 -12.33 5.08 -9.51
N THR A 104 -11.76 5.29 -10.69
CA THR A 104 -10.32 5.13 -10.92
C THR A 104 -9.50 6.14 -10.11
N THR A 105 -9.98 7.39 -9.98
CA THR A 105 -9.34 8.42 -9.15
C THR A 105 -9.27 8.00 -7.70
N VAL A 106 -10.38 7.47 -7.17
CA VAL A 106 -10.45 6.94 -5.80
C VAL A 106 -9.49 5.77 -5.62
N ALA A 107 -9.43 4.82 -6.56
CA ALA A 107 -8.52 3.70 -6.51
C ALA A 107 -7.05 4.15 -6.42
N ARG A 108 -6.69 5.20 -7.15
CA ARG A 108 -5.34 5.77 -7.15
C ARG A 108 -4.99 6.39 -5.80
N ILE A 109 -5.90 7.16 -5.21
CA ILE A 109 -5.72 7.75 -3.88
C ILE A 109 -5.59 6.64 -2.83
N LEU A 110 -6.46 5.63 -2.89
CA LEU A 110 -6.40 4.46 -2.00
C LEU A 110 -5.04 3.77 -2.07
N GLY A 111 -4.47 3.59 -3.27
CA GLY A 111 -3.13 3.03 -3.44
C GLY A 111 -2.03 3.83 -2.70
N LYS A 112 -2.09 5.16 -2.77
CA LYS A 112 -1.17 6.04 -2.01
C LYS A 112 -1.34 5.85 -0.51
N ILE A 113 -2.58 5.83 0.00
CA ILE A 113 -2.87 5.65 1.42
C ILE A 113 -2.37 4.29 1.90
N LEU A 114 -2.75 3.20 1.22
CA LEU A 114 -2.38 1.83 1.58
C LEU A 114 -0.85 1.64 1.59
N ARG A 115 -0.12 2.35 0.74
CA ARG A 115 1.34 2.40 0.79
C ARG A 115 1.83 3.15 2.03
N GLU A 116 1.36 4.36 2.26
CA GLU A 116 1.82 5.15 3.41
C GLU A 116 1.45 4.51 4.75
N ILE A 117 0.42 3.67 4.84
CA ILE A 117 0.08 2.94 6.08
C ILE A 117 0.82 1.59 6.18
N GLY A 118 1.53 1.18 5.13
CA GLY A 118 2.43 0.01 5.13
C GLY A 118 1.76 -1.30 4.74
N VAL A 119 0.56 -1.25 4.12
CA VAL A 119 -0.09 -2.43 3.54
C VAL A 119 0.50 -2.77 2.18
N LEU A 120 0.79 -1.75 1.37
CA LEU A 120 1.38 -1.91 0.05
C LEU A 120 2.83 -1.43 0.03
N ASN A 121 3.68 -2.15 -0.72
CA ASN A 121 5.08 -1.77 -0.86
C ASN A 121 5.29 -0.56 -1.80
N ARG A 122 4.45 -0.41 -2.83
CA ARG A 122 4.61 0.62 -3.88
C ARG A 122 3.41 1.55 -4.01
N GLY A 123 2.18 1.02 -3.91
CA GLY A 123 0.94 1.80 -3.98
C GLY A 123 0.55 2.30 -5.37
N HIS A 124 1.17 1.78 -6.44
CA HIS A 124 0.79 2.11 -7.82
C HIS A 124 -0.51 1.40 -8.21
N LEU A 125 -1.19 1.94 -9.20
CA LEU A 125 -2.43 1.40 -9.75
C LEU A 125 -2.16 0.84 -11.16
N ILE A 126 -2.54 -0.41 -11.40
CA ILE A 126 -2.59 -1.01 -12.74
C ILE A 126 -4.07 -1.17 -13.09
N GLU A 127 -4.51 -0.40 -14.07
CA GLU A 127 -5.86 -0.48 -14.62
C GLU A 127 -5.87 -1.46 -15.79
N VAL A 128 -6.84 -2.37 -15.79
CA VAL A 128 -7.02 -3.41 -16.81
C VAL A 128 -8.48 -3.55 -17.17
N GLU A 129 -8.72 -3.87 -18.42
CA GLU A 129 -10.03 -4.29 -18.92
C GLU A 129 -10.04 -5.78 -19.25
N ARG A 130 -11.18 -6.29 -19.70
CA ARG A 130 -11.30 -7.67 -20.18
C ARG A 130 -10.27 -8.00 -21.28
N ALA A 131 -10.03 -7.07 -22.20
CA ALA A 131 -9.08 -7.25 -23.30
C ALA A 131 -7.63 -7.40 -22.81
N ASP A 132 -7.30 -6.93 -21.61
CA ASP A 132 -5.96 -7.06 -21.02
C ASP A 132 -5.75 -8.37 -20.27
N LEU A 133 -6.84 -9.04 -19.90
CA LEU A 133 -6.82 -10.27 -19.10
C LEU A 133 -7.09 -11.51 -19.95
N VAL A 134 -8.01 -11.41 -20.92
CA VAL A 134 -8.46 -12.54 -21.73
C VAL A 134 -7.65 -12.64 -23.02
N GLY A 135 -7.17 -13.85 -23.34
CA GLY A 135 -6.45 -14.16 -24.57
C GLY A 135 -7.37 -14.51 -25.73
N GLU A 136 -6.85 -14.39 -26.96
CA GLU A 136 -7.58 -14.77 -28.18
C GLU A 136 -7.58 -16.29 -28.43
N TYR A 137 -6.61 -17.01 -27.86
CA TYR A 137 -6.38 -18.43 -28.08
C TYR A 137 -6.34 -19.21 -26.75
N ILE A 138 -6.61 -20.51 -26.84
CA ILE A 138 -6.59 -21.44 -25.69
C ILE A 138 -5.23 -21.37 -24.97
N GLY A 139 -5.25 -21.25 -23.65
CA GLY A 139 -4.05 -21.23 -22.81
C GLY A 139 -3.32 -19.88 -22.74
N HIS A 140 -3.71 -18.89 -23.55
CA HIS A 140 -3.12 -17.55 -23.49
C HIS A 140 -3.68 -16.72 -22.33
N THR A 141 -4.94 -16.95 -21.93
CA THR A 141 -5.60 -16.20 -20.87
C THR A 141 -4.87 -16.32 -19.54
N ALA A 142 -4.55 -17.54 -19.10
CA ALA A 142 -3.85 -17.72 -17.84
C ALA A 142 -2.45 -17.06 -17.80
N GLN A 143 -1.74 -17.00 -18.92
CA GLN A 143 -0.48 -16.27 -18.99
C GLN A 143 -0.72 -14.75 -18.89
N LYS A 144 -1.65 -14.24 -19.69
CA LYS A 144 -1.96 -12.82 -19.80
C LYS A 144 -2.46 -12.23 -18.47
N THR A 145 -3.37 -12.91 -17.77
CA THR A 145 -3.83 -12.52 -16.43
C THR A 145 -2.68 -12.50 -15.42
N ARG A 146 -1.79 -13.51 -15.43
CA ARG A 146 -0.62 -13.54 -14.53
C ARG A 146 0.37 -12.41 -14.80
N GLU A 147 0.54 -12.00 -16.05
CA GLU A 147 1.40 -10.86 -16.39
C GLU A 147 0.87 -9.56 -15.81
N GLN A 148 -0.45 -9.33 -15.87
CA GLN A 148 -1.06 -8.15 -15.23
C GLN A 148 -0.97 -8.20 -13.70
N LEU A 149 -1.19 -9.37 -13.09
CA LEU A 149 -0.98 -9.57 -11.65
C LEU A 149 0.45 -9.26 -11.22
N LYS A 150 1.45 -9.72 -11.97
CA LYS A 150 2.87 -9.42 -11.71
C LYS A 150 3.15 -7.92 -11.77
N LYS A 151 2.57 -7.21 -12.74
CA LYS A 151 2.71 -5.74 -12.84
C LYS A 151 2.05 -5.03 -11.66
N ALA A 152 0.91 -5.53 -11.18
CA ALA A 152 0.17 -4.97 -10.06
C ALA A 152 0.76 -5.33 -8.69
N TYR A 153 1.70 -6.27 -8.61
CA TYR A 153 2.28 -6.75 -7.35
C TYR A 153 2.88 -5.61 -6.51
N GLY A 154 2.50 -5.54 -5.23
CA GLY A 154 2.86 -4.45 -4.32
C GLY A 154 2.08 -3.15 -4.54
N GLY A 155 1.11 -3.15 -5.44
CA GLY A 155 0.17 -2.06 -5.75
C GLY A 155 -1.28 -2.56 -5.76
N ILE A 156 -2.11 -1.97 -6.61
CA ILE A 156 -3.52 -2.32 -6.81
C ILE A 156 -3.73 -2.74 -8.27
N LEU A 157 -4.36 -3.90 -8.48
CA LEU A 157 -4.96 -4.26 -9.76
C LEU A 157 -6.41 -3.77 -9.77
N PHE A 158 -6.74 -2.87 -10.69
CA PHE A 158 -8.08 -2.33 -10.88
C PHE A 158 -8.66 -2.89 -12.16
N ILE A 159 -9.70 -3.71 -12.04
CA ILE A 159 -10.37 -4.35 -13.17
C ILE A 159 -11.63 -3.54 -13.48
N ASP A 160 -11.59 -2.74 -14.55
CA ASP A 160 -12.79 -2.02 -14.98
C ASP A 160 -13.77 -2.98 -15.66
N GLU A 161 -15.05 -2.71 -15.45
CA GLU A 161 -16.16 -3.53 -15.94
C GLU A 161 -15.97 -5.03 -15.71
N ALA A 162 -15.47 -5.43 -14.53
CA ALA A 162 -15.13 -6.82 -14.21
C ALA A 162 -16.25 -7.83 -14.45
N TYR A 163 -17.52 -7.39 -14.45
CA TYR A 163 -18.67 -8.22 -14.82
C TYR A 163 -18.55 -8.81 -16.23
N SER A 164 -17.81 -8.14 -17.13
CA SER A 164 -17.56 -8.59 -18.49
C SER A 164 -16.77 -9.90 -18.54
N LEU A 165 -15.93 -10.21 -17.55
CA LEU A 165 -15.21 -11.49 -17.46
C LEU A 165 -16.15 -12.67 -17.24
N ALA A 166 -17.30 -12.44 -16.60
CA ALA A 166 -18.31 -13.47 -16.35
C ALA A 166 -19.38 -13.54 -17.46
N ARG A 167 -19.45 -12.55 -18.36
CA ARG A 167 -20.40 -12.50 -19.48
C ARG A 167 -19.85 -13.29 -20.66
N GLY A 168 -20.05 -14.61 -20.63
CA GLY A 168 -19.56 -15.53 -21.67
C GLY A 168 -20.26 -16.89 -21.64
N GLY A 169 -20.31 -17.56 -22.80
CA GLY A 169 -20.75 -18.96 -22.91
C GLY A 169 -19.65 -19.95 -22.47
N GLU A 170 -19.89 -21.26 -22.61
CA GLU A 170 -18.91 -22.29 -22.21
C GLU A 170 -17.57 -22.23 -22.97
N LYS A 171 -17.54 -21.59 -24.15
CA LYS A 171 -16.33 -21.40 -24.96
C LYS A 171 -15.62 -20.07 -24.70
N ASP A 172 -16.06 -19.29 -23.72
CA ASP A 172 -15.41 -18.03 -23.35
C ASP A 172 -14.31 -18.26 -22.31
N PHE A 173 -13.13 -17.71 -22.58
CA PHE A 173 -11.96 -17.76 -21.70
C PHE A 173 -12.05 -16.77 -20.52
N GLY A 174 -13.10 -15.95 -20.41
CA GLY A 174 -13.30 -15.05 -19.26
C GLY A 174 -13.31 -15.77 -17.91
N LYS A 175 -13.91 -16.97 -17.83
CA LYS A 175 -13.89 -17.80 -16.62
C LYS A 175 -12.49 -18.25 -16.22
N GLU A 176 -11.65 -18.60 -17.19
CA GLU A 176 -10.25 -18.98 -16.96
C GLU A 176 -9.47 -17.83 -16.29
N SER A 177 -9.72 -16.58 -16.71
CA SER A 177 -9.10 -15.43 -16.04
C SER A 177 -9.57 -15.29 -14.59
N ILE A 178 -10.84 -15.58 -14.29
CA ILE A 178 -11.38 -15.54 -12.93
C ILE A 178 -10.69 -16.62 -12.08
N ASP A 179 -10.57 -17.84 -12.59
CA ASP A 179 -9.90 -18.95 -11.89
C ASP A 179 -8.45 -18.61 -11.54
N VAL A 180 -7.75 -17.94 -12.46
CA VAL A 180 -6.37 -17.47 -12.25
C VAL A 180 -6.31 -16.38 -11.18
N LEU A 181 -7.27 -15.45 -11.13
CA LEU A 181 -7.33 -14.41 -10.10
C LEU A 181 -7.63 -14.99 -8.71
N VAL A 182 -8.43 -16.05 -8.62
CA VAL A 182 -8.77 -16.73 -7.36
C VAL A 182 -7.61 -17.59 -6.84
N SER A 183 -6.81 -18.15 -7.75
CA SER A 183 -5.72 -19.07 -7.42
C SER A 183 -4.36 -18.40 -7.20
N ALA A 184 -4.26 -17.08 -7.43
CA ALA A 184 -3.02 -16.29 -7.32
C ALA A 184 -2.75 -15.83 -5.88
#